data_AF-A0A7C1SLV5-F1
#
_entry.id   AF-A0A7C1SLV5-F1
#
_cell.length_a   1.000
_cell.length_b   1.000
_cell.length_c   1.000
_cell.angle_alpha   90.00
_cell.angle_beta   90.00
_cell.angle_gamma   90.00
#
_symmetry.space_group_name_H-M   'P 1'
#
loop_
_entity.id
_entity.type
_entity.pdbx_description
1 polymer ?
#
loop_
_entity_poly.entity_id
_entity_poly.type
_entity_poly.pdbx_seq_one_letter_code
_entity_poly.pdbx_strand_id
1 'polypeptide(L)'
;IIFFSGIQLLIALLFSGFILLYDIIIKAPDFDFIPEKKKLPGKYLRPHPLRMVLETIFRLFPLPEPVALYELGKPGDKSPVIVTGNYELTVRRVAGALNGLDCRLLICDSRGINVWCSALSGHFSQESIIQAIELTNLFKYVSHKKLILPQLSAAGMDVQMIKEKTGATVIFGPIYIEDIKDFLNKSRKESELRGVRFAIRQRIEMALGSPLILAALLSLVFLFIDLSKLPFILALLYLFILIHAIIYPYRPVKDIRIWSYLYALSAAAVAGGLSLSTRFFTLPWSIGSALTTGIGILYLIHEFEGWSPMVKYNLQSIYKAAQLPEITVNRALCTGCRLCTQVCPKGVFTITDGKSEAAKPKECITCSACYKRCPVKAIVHSSDSPLK
;
A
#
# COMPACT_ATOMS: atom_id res chain seq x y z
N ILE A 1 -12.87 -41.26 -9.31
CA ILE A 1 -12.05 -40.35 -10.16
C ILE A 1 -12.96 -39.50 -11.05
N ILE A 2 -13.84 -40.08 -11.88
CA ILE A 2 -14.77 -39.34 -12.78
C ILE A 2 -15.78 -38.43 -12.04
N PHE A 3 -16.27 -38.87 -10.88
CA PHE A 3 -17.24 -38.09 -10.09
C PHE A 3 -16.63 -36.81 -9.49
N PHE A 4 -15.34 -36.85 -9.14
CA PHE A 4 -14.62 -35.69 -8.62
C PHE A 4 -14.29 -34.70 -9.75
N SER A 5 -13.90 -35.16 -10.94
CA SER A 5 -13.60 -34.26 -12.07
C SER A 5 -14.81 -33.47 -12.57
N GLY A 6 -16.02 -34.04 -12.52
CA GLY A 6 -17.26 -33.33 -12.89
C GLY A 6 -17.61 -32.21 -11.92
N ILE A 7 -17.51 -32.46 -10.60
CA ILE A 7 -17.73 -31.44 -9.57
C ILE A 7 -16.64 -30.36 -9.65
N GLN A 8 -15.40 -30.74 -9.90
CA GLN A 8 -14.27 -29.82 -10.05
C GLN A 8 -14.45 -28.89 -11.26
N LEU A 9 -14.86 -29.44 -12.41
CA LEU A 9 -15.19 -28.65 -13.59
C LEU A 9 -16.37 -27.71 -13.33
N LEU A 10 -17.41 -28.18 -12.63
CA LEU A 10 -18.55 -27.34 -12.25
C LEU A 10 -18.13 -26.19 -11.31
N ILE A 11 -17.31 -26.46 -10.30
CA ILE A 11 -16.78 -25.42 -9.40
C ILE A 11 -15.91 -24.43 -10.18
N ALA A 12 -15.06 -24.90 -11.10
CA ALA A 12 -14.22 -24.03 -11.93
C ALA A 12 -15.05 -23.15 -12.87
N LEU A 13 -16.10 -23.71 -13.48
CA LEU A 13 -17.04 -22.97 -14.35
C LEU A 13 -17.89 -21.99 -13.54
N LEU A 14 -18.34 -22.36 -12.33
CA LEU A 14 -19.05 -21.47 -11.43
C LEU A 14 -18.15 -20.34 -10.91
N PHE A 15 -16.88 -20.63 -10.61
CA PHE A 15 -15.94 -19.62 -10.13
C PHE A 15 -15.48 -18.69 -11.26
N SER A 16 -15.19 -19.23 -12.45
CA SER A 16 -14.86 -18.42 -13.64
C SER A 16 -16.08 -17.62 -14.10
N GLY A 17 -17.26 -18.25 -14.09
CA GLY A 17 -18.53 -17.60 -14.33
C GLY A 17 -18.81 -16.51 -13.31
N PHE A 18 -18.55 -16.74 -12.02
CA PHE A 18 -18.66 -15.73 -10.97
C PHE A 18 -17.67 -14.59 -11.17
N ILE A 19 -16.41 -14.84 -11.53
CA ILE A 19 -15.43 -13.78 -11.80
C ILE A 19 -15.87 -12.95 -13.00
N LEU A 20 -16.27 -13.58 -14.10
CA LEU A 20 -16.77 -12.89 -15.28
C LEU A 20 -18.06 -12.12 -14.98
N LEU A 21 -18.99 -12.74 -14.25
CA LEU A 21 -20.24 -12.10 -13.85
C LEU A 21 -20.00 -10.98 -12.84
N TYR A 22 -19.04 -11.11 -11.93
CA TYR A 22 -18.61 -10.08 -10.99
C TYR A 22 -17.97 -8.92 -11.74
N ASP A 23 -17.11 -9.16 -12.73
CA ASP A 23 -16.51 -8.12 -13.56
C ASP A 23 -17.55 -7.40 -14.45
N ILE A 24 -18.56 -8.13 -14.94
CA ILE A 24 -19.67 -7.60 -15.74
C ILE A 24 -20.69 -6.82 -14.88
N ILE A 25 -21.06 -7.34 -13.70
CA ILE A 25 -22.06 -6.74 -12.78
C ILE A 25 -21.42 -5.63 -11.96
N ILE A 26 -20.22 -5.87 -11.43
CA ILE A 26 -19.36 -4.85 -10.83
C ILE A 26 -18.49 -4.28 -11.94
N LYS A 27 -19.14 -3.75 -12.97
CA LYS A 27 -18.54 -2.66 -13.76
C LYS A 27 -17.86 -1.73 -12.77
N ALA A 28 -16.59 -1.39 -13.00
CA ALA A 28 -15.90 -0.36 -12.24
C ALA A 28 -16.90 0.79 -12.06
N PRO A 29 -17.37 1.05 -10.83
CA PRO A 29 -18.55 1.88 -10.66
C PRO A 29 -18.27 3.19 -11.36
N ASP A 30 -19.22 3.60 -12.21
CA ASP A 30 -19.23 4.92 -12.78
C ASP A 30 -18.93 5.91 -11.64
N PHE A 31 -18.10 6.91 -11.94
CA PHE A 31 -17.52 7.83 -10.97
C PHE A 31 -18.60 8.38 -10.02
N ASP A 32 -18.79 7.75 -8.86
CA ASP A 32 -19.89 8.08 -7.96
C ASP A 32 -19.47 9.25 -7.07
N PHE A 33 -20.35 10.24 -6.97
CA PHE A 33 -20.08 11.50 -6.32
C PHE A 33 -21.31 11.97 -5.55
N ILE A 34 -21.08 12.38 -4.30
CA ILE A 34 -22.13 12.96 -3.45
C ILE A 34 -21.98 14.48 -3.47
N PRO A 35 -22.89 15.23 -4.15
CA PRO A 35 -22.82 16.69 -4.29
C PRO A 35 -22.95 17.44 -2.97
N GLU A 36 -23.74 16.90 -2.06
CA GLU A 36 -24.02 17.57 -0.80
C GLU A 36 -23.04 17.15 0.29
N LYS A 37 -22.61 18.13 1.09
CA LYS A 37 -21.96 17.87 2.37
C LYS A 37 -22.88 17.05 3.26
N LYS A 38 -22.41 15.90 3.75
CA LYS A 38 -23.19 15.01 4.64
C LYS A 38 -22.45 14.72 5.94
N LYS A 39 -23.19 14.27 6.96
CA LYS A 39 -22.57 13.62 8.12
C LYS A 39 -21.93 12.30 7.69
N LEU A 40 -20.81 11.95 8.33
CA LEU A 40 -20.16 10.68 8.08
C LEU A 40 -21.14 9.51 8.32
N PRO A 41 -21.36 8.63 7.34
CA PRO A 41 -22.20 7.45 7.50
C PRO A 41 -21.74 6.56 8.64
N GLY A 42 -22.69 6.13 9.49
CA GLY A 42 -22.39 5.24 10.61
C GLY A 42 -21.76 3.90 10.21
N LYS A 43 -21.92 3.46 8.94
CA LYS A 43 -21.28 2.25 8.40
C LYS A 43 -19.75 2.27 8.57
N TYR A 44 -19.12 3.44 8.52
CA TYR A 44 -17.67 3.54 8.60
C TYR A 44 -17.11 3.38 10.02
N LEU A 45 -17.94 3.63 11.05
CA LEU A 45 -17.54 3.55 12.45
C LEU A 45 -17.90 2.20 13.10
N ARG A 46 -18.72 1.38 12.42
CA ARG A 46 -19.12 0.06 12.93
C ARG A 46 -17.98 -0.96 12.73
N PRO A 47 -17.68 -1.81 13.73
CA PRO A 47 -16.71 -2.88 13.56
C PRO A 47 -17.28 -3.95 12.63
N HIS A 48 -16.58 -4.20 11.53
CA HIS A 48 -16.86 -5.33 10.64
C HIS A 48 -15.60 -6.20 10.53
N PRO A 49 -15.36 -7.12 11.49
CA PRO A 49 -14.13 -7.90 11.55
C PRO A 49 -14.01 -8.86 10.35
N LEU A 50 -15.07 -9.60 10.03
CA LEU A 50 -15.08 -10.51 8.87
C LEU A 50 -14.84 -9.75 7.56
N ARG A 51 -15.53 -8.63 7.38
CA ARG A 51 -15.36 -7.77 6.20
C ARG A 51 -13.93 -7.23 6.09
N MET A 52 -13.33 -6.80 7.19
CA MET A 52 -11.94 -6.34 7.22
C MET A 52 -10.96 -7.45 6.82
N VAL A 53 -11.19 -8.68 7.26
CA VAL A 53 -10.38 -9.84 6.86
C VAL A 53 -10.55 -10.11 5.36
N LEU A 54 -11.79 -10.13 4.86
CA LEU A 54 -12.07 -10.35 3.44
C LEU A 54 -11.43 -9.24 2.58
N GLU A 55 -11.60 -7.97 2.93
CA GLU A 55 -10.99 -6.84 2.21
C GLU A 55 -9.46 -6.86 2.27
N THR A 56 -8.87 -7.40 3.34
CA THR A 56 -7.42 -7.61 3.45
C THR A 56 -6.94 -8.70 2.51
N ILE A 57 -7.64 -9.84 2.47
CA ILE A 57 -7.31 -10.98 1.62
C ILE A 57 -7.51 -10.61 0.14
N PHE A 58 -8.65 -10.01 -0.18
CA PHE A 58 -9.05 -9.59 -1.51
C PHE A 58 -8.65 -8.14 -1.83
N ARG A 59 -7.61 -7.61 -1.19
CA ARG A 59 -7.16 -6.21 -1.32
C ARG A 59 -6.74 -5.77 -2.73
N LEU A 60 -6.57 -6.75 -3.63
CA LEU A 60 -6.25 -6.56 -5.03
C LEU A 60 -7.47 -6.16 -5.86
N PHE A 61 -8.67 -6.44 -5.36
CA PHE A 61 -9.92 -6.06 -5.99
C PHE A 61 -10.34 -4.67 -5.49
N PRO A 62 -10.52 -3.70 -6.41
CA PRO A 62 -10.97 -2.37 -6.05
C PRO A 62 -12.33 -2.37 -5.35
N LEU A 63 -12.43 -1.64 -4.23
CA LEU A 63 -13.71 -1.37 -3.56
C LEU A 63 -13.84 0.14 -3.32
N PRO A 64 -14.23 0.90 -4.36
CA PRO A 64 -14.36 2.35 -4.26
C PRO A 64 -15.62 2.77 -3.50
N GLU A 65 -15.48 3.81 -2.71
CA GLU A 65 -16.56 4.63 -2.17
C GLU A 65 -16.72 5.89 -3.04
N PRO A 66 -17.87 6.59 -2.98
CA PRO A 66 -18.06 7.81 -3.74
C PRO A 66 -17.12 8.93 -3.28
N VAL A 67 -16.76 9.81 -4.21
CA VAL A 67 -16.13 11.09 -3.89
C VAL A 67 -17.13 11.90 -3.06
N ALA A 68 -16.70 12.37 -1.89
CA ALA A 68 -17.61 12.99 -0.94
C ALA A 68 -16.88 13.89 0.05
N LEU A 69 -17.63 14.86 0.61
CA LEU A 69 -17.21 15.66 1.74
C LEU A 69 -18.07 15.31 2.97
N TYR A 70 -17.46 14.65 3.95
CA TYR A 70 -18.11 14.28 5.19
C TYR A 70 -17.71 15.17 6.36
N GLU A 71 -18.67 15.46 7.22
CA GLU A 71 -18.45 16.06 8.52
C GLU A 71 -18.38 15.01 9.63
N LEU A 72 -17.35 15.12 10.46
CA LEU A 72 -17.21 14.38 11.70
C LEU A 72 -17.38 15.35 12.88
N GLY A 73 -18.19 14.97 13.86
CA GLY A 73 -18.54 15.85 14.98
C GLY A 73 -19.35 17.07 14.54
N LYS A 74 -19.00 18.24 15.09
CA LYS A 74 -19.59 19.56 14.81
C LYS A 74 -18.50 20.52 14.29
N PRO A 75 -17.97 20.30 13.06
CA PRO A 75 -16.85 21.07 12.56
C PRO A 75 -17.23 22.53 12.27
N GLY A 76 -16.49 23.47 12.86
CA GLY A 76 -16.56 24.90 12.54
C GLY A 76 -15.91 25.23 11.20
N ASP A 77 -15.91 26.49 10.79
CA ASP A 77 -15.28 26.97 9.54
C ASP A 77 -13.74 26.83 9.54
N LYS A 78 -13.12 26.82 10.72
CA LYS A 78 -11.67 26.64 10.92
C LYS A 78 -11.24 25.19 11.19
N SER A 79 -12.19 24.26 11.23
CA SER A 79 -11.90 22.84 11.47
C SER A 79 -11.03 22.25 10.35
N PRO A 80 -10.09 21.34 10.70
CA PRO A 80 -9.15 20.78 9.73
C PRO A 80 -9.86 19.96 8.65
N VAL A 81 -9.28 19.98 7.44
CA VAL A 81 -9.69 19.14 6.32
C VAL A 81 -8.68 18.02 6.13
N ILE A 82 -9.14 16.79 6.38
CA ILE A 82 -8.37 15.57 6.20
C ILE A 82 -8.75 14.95 4.86
N VAL A 83 -7.75 14.55 4.07
CA VAL A 83 -7.95 13.99 2.73
C VAL A 83 -7.60 12.50 2.75
N THR A 84 -8.37 11.68 2.04
CA THR A 84 -8.09 10.26 1.82
C THR A 84 -8.46 9.83 0.41
N GLY A 85 -7.94 8.69 -0.04
CA GLY A 85 -8.47 7.97 -1.20
C GLY A 85 -9.78 7.25 -0.84
N ASN A 86 -10.54 6.90 -1.88
CA ASN A 86 -11.85 6.24 -1.79
C ASN A 86 -11.83 4.71 -1.66
N TYR A 87 -10.72 4.06 -1.31
CA TYR A 87 -10.77 2.63 -0.98
C TYR A 87 -11.53 2.43 0.35
N GLU A 88 -12.61 1.64 0.36
CA GLU A 88 -13.53 1.49 1.51
C GLU A 88 -12.80 1.21 2.84
N LEU A 89 -11.87 0.25 2.84
CA LEU A 89 -11.10 -0.12 4.02
C LEU A 89 -10.23 1.05 4.52
N THR A 90 -9.71 1.86 3.59
CA THR A 90 -8.95 3.08 3.93
C THR A 90 -9.87 4.10 4.57
N VAL A 91 -11.04 4.36 3.97
CA VAL A 91 -12.04 5.29 4.48
C VAL A 91 -12.47 4.89 5.91
N ARG A 92 -12.71 3.60 6.16
CA ARG A 92 -13.04 3.08 7.50
C ARG A 92 -11.93 3.31 8.52
N ARG A 93 -10.68 3.02 8.17
CA ARG A 93 -9.52 3.25 9.06
C ARG A 93 -9.38 4.73 9.40
N VAL A 94 -9.51 5.60 8.40
CA VAL A 94 -9.45 7.06 8.58
C VAL A 94 -10.61 7.55 9.43
N ALA A 95 -11.84 7.17 9.12
CA ALA A 95 -13.03 7.49 9.89
C ALA A 95 -12.90 7.07 11.37
N GLY A 96 -12.43 5.86 11.63
CA GLY A 96 -12.19 5.35 12.98
C GLY A 96 -11.17 6.18 13.77
N ALA A 97 -10.05 6.55 13.14
CA ALA A 97 -9.03 7.39 13.77
C ALA A 97 -9.48 8.84 14.02
N LEU A 98 -10.36 9.35 13.15
CA LEU A 98 -10.96 10.68 13.30
C LEU A 98 -12.15 10.73 14.28
N ASN A 99 -12.57 9.59 14.83
CA ASN A 99 -13.69 9.56 15.77
C ASN A 99 -13.42 10.45 17.00
N GLY A 100 -14.39 11.29 17.32
CA GLY A 100 -14.28 12.31 18.37
C GLY A 100 -13.52 13.59 17.98
N LEU A 101 -13.21 13.81 16.69
CA LEU A 101 -12.67 15.08 16.20
C LEU A 101 -13.71 15.87 15.41
N ASP A 102 -13.72 17.19 15.61
CA ASP A 102 -14.48 18.14 14.80
C ASP A 102 -13.68 18.49 13.54
N CYS A 103 -13.87 17.70 12.49
CA CYS A 103 -13.12 17.83 11.24
C CYS A 103 -13.98 17.51 10.01
N ARG A 104 -13.43 17.82 8.83
CA ARG A 104 -14.01 17.43 7.54
C ARG A 104 -13.12 16.39 6.87
N LEU A 105 -13.73 15.34 6.35
CA LEU A 105 -13.09 14.29 5.59
C LEU A 105 -13.45 14.45 4.10
N LEU A 106 -12.47 14.80 3.28
CA LEU A 106 -12.58 14.82 1.83
C LEU A 106 -12.11 13.47 1.28
N ILE A 107 -13.03 12.72 0.68
CA ILE A 107 -12.73 11.47 -0.01
C ILE A 107 -12.51 11.81 -1.49
N CYS A 108 -11.32 11.52 -2.02
CA CYS A 108 -11.01 11.69 -3.44
C CYS A 108 -10.91 10.34 -4.14
N ASP A 109 -11.08 10.35 -5.45
CA ASP A 109 -10.97 9.11 -6.23
C ASP A 109 -9.53 8.59 -6.20
N SER A 110 -9.43 7.31 -5.89
CA SER A 110 -8.21 6.50 -5.88
C SER A 110 -8.43 5.20 -6.64
N ARG A 111 -9.53 5.11 -7.41
CA ARG A 111 -10.03 3.90 -8.10
C ARG A 111 -10.28 2.74 -7.15
N GLY A 112 -10.64 3.02 -5.90
CA GLY A 112 -10.84 1.98 -4.89
C GLY A 112 -9.56 1.20 -4.54
N ILE A 113 -8.38 1.80 -4.74
CA ILE A 113 -7.08 1.22 -4.42
C ILE A 113 -6.49 1.98 -3.21
N ASN A 114 -5.75 1.27 -2.35
CA ASN A 114 -5.08 1.90 -1.21
C ASN A 114 -4.17 3.08 -1.62
N VAL A 115 -3.96 4.03 -0.69
CA VAL A 115 -3.29 5.31 -0.97
C VAL A 115 -1.89 5.17 -1.58
N TRP A 116 -1.04 4.28 -1.05
CA TRP A 116 0.34 4.14 -1.53
C TRP A 116 0.36 3.64 -2.97
N CYS A 117 -0.36 2.54 -3.25
CA CYS A 117 -0.40 1.94 -4.58
C CYS A 117 -1.07 2.89 -5.58
N SER A 118 -2.20 3.50 -5.20
CA SER A 118 -2.97 4.40 -6.05
C SER A 118 -2.20 5.68 -6.39
N ALA A 119 -1.41 6.23 -5.45
CA ALA A 119 -0.58 7.40 -5.72
C ALA A 119 0.56 7.07 -6.71
N LEU A 120 1.22 5.92 -6.54
CA LEU A 120 2.30 5.51 -7.44
C LEU A 120 1.81 5.16 -8.84
N SER A 121 0.61 4.63 -8.98
CA SER A 121 -0.01 4.37 -10.30
C SER A 121 -0.65 5.60 -10.93
N GLY A 122 -0.67 6.75 -10.23
CA GLY A 122 -1.23 8.01 -10.73
C GLY A 122 -2.76 8.12 -10.64
N HIS A 123 -3.44 7.21 -9.93
CA HIS A 123 -4.90 7.27 -9.72
C HIS A 123 -5.28 8.22 -8.58
N PHE A 124 -4.53 8.22 -7.48
CA PHE A 124 -4.67 9.20 -6.40
C PHE A 124 -3.66 10.33 -6.60
N SER A 125 -4.04 11.31 -7.43
CA SER A 125 -3.17 12.37 -7.94
C SER A 125 -3.65 13.78 -7.58
N GLN A 126 -2.94 14.80 -8.06
CA GLN A 126 -3.39 16.19 -7.96
C GLN A 126 -4.74 16.41 -8.62
N GLU A 127 -5.02 15.77 -9.77
CA GLU A 127 -6.28 15.91 -10.49
C GLU A 127 -7.45 15.40 -9.66
N SER A 128 -7.33 14.24 -9.02
CA SER A 128 -8.43 13.69 -8.22
C SER A 128 -8.73 14.55 -6.99
N ILE A 129 -7.73 15.23 -6.43
CA ILE A 129 -7.93 16.20 -5.35
C ILE A 129 -8.60 17.47 -5.85
N ILE A 130 -8.12 18.05 -6.96
CA ILE A 130 -8.69 19.28 -7.55
C ILE A 130 -10.16 19.04 -7.89
N GLN A 131 -10.47 17.92 -8.55
CA GLN A 131 -11.85 17.54 -8.89
C GLN A 131 -12.69 17.36 -7.63
N ALA A 132 -12.19 16.68 -6.59
CA ALA A 132 -12.93 16.51 -5.35
C ALA A 132 -13.23 17.85 -4.66
N ILE A 133 -12.30 18.82 -4.68
CA ILE A 133 -12.51 20.17 -4.14
C ILE A 133 -13.62 20.90 -4.91
N GLU A 134 -13.58 20.86 -6.23
CA GLU A 134 -14.54 21.52 -7.12
C GLU A 134 -15.93 20.92 -6.97
N LEU A 135 -16.03 19.59 -7.10
CA LEU A 135 -17.29 18.86 -7.00
C LEU A 135 -17.96 19.10 -5.64
N THR A 136 -17.22 18.96 -4.54
CA THR A 136 -17.78 19.13 -3.18
C THR A 136 -17.96 20.59 -2.76
N ASN A 137 -17.49 21.55 -3.55
CA ASN A 137 -17.44 22.97 -3.18
C ASN A 137 -16.80 23.19 -1.80
N LEU A 138 -15.70 22.49 -1.48
CA LEU A 138 -15.11 22.43 -0.15
C LEU A 138 -14.97 23.80 0.55
N PHE A 139 -14.51 24.81 -0.18
CA PHE A 139 -14.23 26.14 0.38
C PHE A 139 -15.47 26.98 0.69
N LYS A 140 -16.69 26.50 0.38
CA LYS A 140 -17.93 27.08 0.94
C LYS A 140 -18.10 26.77 2.44
N TYR A 141 -17.44 25.72 2.94
CA TYR A 141 -17.61 25.23 4.30
C TYR A 141 -16.40 25.48 5.21
N VAL A 142 -15.28 25.95 4.65
CA VAL A 142 -14.01 26.12 5.36
C VAL A 142 -13.42 27.46 4.98
N SER A 143 -13.10 28.30 5.96
CA SER A 143 -12.56 29.65 5.73
C SER A 143 -11.08 29.65 5.36
N HIS A 144 -10.39 28.53 5.58
CA HIS A 144 -8.98 28.34 5.24
C HIS A 144 -8.79 27.46 4.01
N LYS A 145 -7.62 27.57 3.36
CA LYS A 145 -7.22 26.73 2.22
C LYS A 145 -6.13 25.70 2.57
N LYS A 146 -6.14 25.11 3.76
CA LYS A 146 -5.18 24.06 4.17
C LYS A 146 -5.80 22.67 4.05
N LEU A 147 -5.07 21.74 3.44
CA LEU A 147 -5.46 20.34 3.30
C LEU A 147 -4.41 19.43 3.94
N ILE A 148 -4.85 18.45 4.72
CA ILE A 148 -3.96 17.46 5.35
C ILE A 148 -4.08 16.14 4.58
N LEU A 149 -3.02 15.77 3.88
CA LEU A 149 -2.99 14.59 3.01
C LEU A 149 -2.19 13.45 3.64
N PRO A 150 -2.44 12.19 3.26
CA PRO A 150 -1.63 11.07 3.72
C PRO A 150 -0.18 11.23 3.23
N GLN A 151 0.80 11.04 4.10
CA GLN A 151 2.21 11.22 3.73
C GLN A 151 2.65 10.33 2.56
N LEU A 152 2.10 9.12 2.48
CA LEU A 152 2.46 8.13 1.47
C LEU A 152 1.96 8.44 0.06
N SER A 153 1.06 9.43 -0.10
CA SER A 153 0.66 9.88 -1.43
C SER A 153 1.67 10.84 -2.08
N ALA A 154 2.65 11.34 -1.31
CA ALA A 154 3.58 12.38 -1.77
C ALA A 154 4.37 12.00 -3.03
N ALA A 155 4.67 10.72 -3.24
CA ALA A 155 5.39 10.27 -4.43
C ALA A 155 4.60 10.53 -5.74
N GLY A 156 3.27 10.46 -5.68
CA GLY A 156 2.37 10.54 -6.84
C GLY A 156 1.75 11.89 -7.13
N MET A 157 2.06 12.94 -6.35
CA MET A 157 1.18 14.12 -6.30
C MET A 157 1.86 15.49 -6.39
N ASP A 158 1.50 16.27 -7.41
CA ASP A 158 1.96 17.65 -7.58
C ASP A 158 1.21 18.66 -6.70
N VAL A 159 1.81 18.98 -5.54
CA VAL A 159 1.27 19.96 -4.59
C VAL A 159 1.30 21.40 -5.10
N GLN A 160 2.19 21.72 -6.05
CA GLN A 160 2.27 23.05 -6.63
C GLN A 160 1.10 23.27 -7.58
N MET A 161 0.79 22.29 -8.43
CA MET A 161 -0.39 22.34 -9.30
C MET A 161 -1.69 22.48 -8.50
N ILE A 162 -1.84 21.76 -7.37
CA ILE A 162 -3.01 21.92 -6.48
C ILE A 162 -3.12 23.37 -5.99
N LYS A 163 -2.00 23.96 -5.55
CA LYS A 163 -1.97 25.34 -5.06
C LYS A 163 -2.29 26.33 -6.17
N GLU A 164 -1.75 26.16 -7.37
CA GLU A 164 -1.99 27.04 -8.52
C GLU A 164 -3.46 27.01 -8.95
N LYS A 165 -4.08 25.83 -9.00
CA LYS A 165 -5.47 25.67 -9.48
C LYS A 165 -6.54 26.00 -8.43
N THR A 166 -6.28 25.72 -7.15
CA THR A 166 -7.32 25.83 -6.09
C THR A 166 -6.99 26.88 -5.03
N GLY A 167 -5.74 27.35 -4.97
CA GLY A 167 -5.20 28.12 -3.85
C GLY A 167 -4.93 27.29 -2.60
N ALA A 168 -5.14 25.96 -2.64
CA ALA A 168 -4.95 25.09 -1.49
C ALA A 168 -3.47 24.85 -1.18
N THR A 169 -3.11 25.01 0.08
CA THR A 169 -1.81 24.60 0.61
C THR A 169 -1.93 23.20 1.19
N VAL A 170 -1.19 22.27 0.60
CA VAL A 170 -1.10 20.88 1.07
C VAL A 170 -0.08 20.78 2.18
N ILE A 171 -0.46 20.07 3.24
CA ILE A 171 0.43 19.62 4.31
C ILE A 171 0.33 18.10 4.35
N PHE A 172 1.46 17.41 4.33
CA PHE A 172 1.46 15.97 4.54
C PHE A 172 1.34 15.68 6.03
N GLY A 173 0.28 14.95 6.40
CA GLY A 173 -0.01 14.50 7.75
C GLY A 173 0.96 13.43 8.25
N PRO A 174 0.59 12.71 9.33
CA PRO A 174 1.39 11.61 9.83
C PRO A 174 1.38 10.42 8.85
N ILE A 175 2.35 9.53 9.05
CA ILE A 175 2.48 8.29 8.28
C ILE A 175 1.37 7.28 8.61
N TYR A 176 0.93 7.27 9.87
CA TYR A 176 -0.16 6.45 10.39
C TYR A 176 -1.30 7.36 10.82
N ILE A 177 -2.52 7.05 10.41
CA ILE A 177 -3.68 7.93 10.66
C ILE A 177 -4.06 7.95 12.14
N GLU A 178 -3.73 6.90 12.89
CA GLU A 178 -3.93 6.82 14.34
C GLU A 178 -3.19 7.96 15.08
N ASP A 179 -2.10 8.46 14.52
CA ASP A 179 -1.29 9.55 15.07
C ASP A 179 -1.85 10.95 14.70
N ILE A 180 -3.03 11.07 14.06
CA ILE A 180 -3.58 12.35 13.57
C ILE A 180 -3.89 13.34 14.69
N LYS A 181 -4.37 12.87 15.85
CA LYS A 181 -4.66 13.73 17.00
C LYS A 181 -3.38 14.37 17.54
N ASP A 182 -2.31 13.58 17.64
CA ASP A 182 -1.00 14.07 18.06
C ASP A 182 -0.42 15.07 17.06
N PHE A 183 -0.60 14.79 15.77
CA PHE A 183 -0.19 15.69 14.69
C PHE A 183 -0.89 17.05 14.75
N LEU A 184 -2.22 17.05 14.93
CA LEU A 184 -3.02 18.28 14.99
C LEU A 184 -2.72 19.10 16.27
N ASN A 185 -2.59 18.42 17.41
CA ASN A 185 -2.31 19.06 18.70
C ASN A 185 -0.83 19.43 18.89
N LYS A 186 0.06 18.98 18.00
CA LYS A 186 1.52 19.10 18.12
C LYS A 186 2.05 18.55 19.45
N SER A 187 1.43 17.49 19.96
CA SER A 187 1.80 16.85 21.24
C SER A 187 3.12 16.09 21.16
N ARG A 188 3.52 15.68 19.96
CA ARG A 188 4.74 14.91 19.68
C ARG A 188 5.56 15.55 18.58
N LYS A 189 6.86 15.23 18.53
CA LYS A 189 7.77 15.70 17.49
C LYS A 189 7.33 15.15 16.13
N GLU A 190 7.20 16.01 15.12
CA GLU A 190 6.79 15.60 13.77
C GLU A 190 7.66 14.46 13.20
N SER A 191 8.95 14.44 13.51
CA SER A 191 9.87 13.38 13.07
C SER A 191 9.43 11.98 13.51
N GLU A 192 8.76 11.85 14.65
CA GLU A 192 8.27 10.56 15.19
C GLU A 192 6.96 10.11 14.51
N LEU A 193 6.20 11.07 13.98
CA LEU A 193 4.91 10.84 13.34
C LEU A 193 5.05 10.54 11.84
N ARG A 194 6.24 10.77 11.28
CA ARG A 194 6.51 10.64 9.84
C ARG A 194 7.27 9.38 9.44
N GLY A 195 7.73 8.59 10.42
CA GLY A 195 8.54 7.39 10.20
C GLY A 195 7.71 6.12 10.01
N VAL A 196 7.94 5.38 8.92
CA VAL A 196 7.33 4.05 8.71
C VAL A 196 7.89 3.06 9.73
N ARG A 197 7.00 2.47 10.53
CA ARG A 197 7.33 1.45 11.54
C ARG A 197 7.27 0.04 10.95
N PHE A 198 6.28 -0.19 10.08
CA PHE A 198 5.97 -1.46 9.44
C PHE A 198 5.98 -2.64 10.44
N ALA A 199 5.08 -2.56 11.41
CA ALA A 199 5.00 -3.48 12.55
C ALA A 199 4.56 -4.89 12.12
N ILE A 200 4.75 -5.89 12.99
CA ILE A 200 4.45 -7.30 12.69
C ILE A 200 3.01 -7.54 12.22
N ARG A 201 2.04 -6.82 12.80
CA ARG A 201 0.63 -6.89 12.37
C ARG A 201 0.44 -6.52 10.89
N GLN A 202 1.11 -5.46 10.43
CA GLN A 202 1.02 -5.00 9.04
C GLN A 202 1.71 -5.97 8.08
N ARG A 203 2.79 -6.62 8.52
CA ARG A 203 3.49 -7.66 7.76
C ARG A 203 2.61 -8.89 7.56
N ILE A 204 1.94 -9.33 8.62
CA ILE A 204 0.98 -10.43 8.57
C ILE A 204 -0.19 -10.07 7.65
N GLU A 205 -0.76 -8.87 7.79
CA GLU A 205 -1.82 -8.36 6.91
C GLU A 205 -1.44 -8.46 5.42
N MET A 206 -0.20 -8.10 5.09
CA MET A 206 0.30 -8.19 3.72
C MET A 206 0.57 -9.62 3.26
N ALA A 207 1.11 -10.47 4.14
CA ALA A 207 1.39 -11.87 3.86
C ALA A 207 0.11 -12.69 3.66
N LEU A 208 -1.03 -12.27 4.21
CA LEU A 208 -2.33 -12.86 3.95
C LEU A 208 -2.88 -12.47 2.57
N GLY A 209 -2.60 -11.25 2.10
CA GLY A 209 -3.05 -10.78 0.78
C GLY A 209 -2.15 -11.23 -0.39
N SER A 210 -0.87 -11.51 -0.15
CA SER A 210 0.10 -11.80 -1.22
C SER A 210 -0.09 -13.15 -1.96
N PRO A 211 -0.46 -14.27 -1.30
CA PRO A 211 -0.54 -15.57 -1.97
C PRO A 211 -1.75 -15.71 -2.89
N LEU A 212 -2.73 -14.82 -2.83
CA LEU A 212 -4.00 -15.00 -3.53
C LEU A 212 -3.85 -15.11 -5.06
N ILE A 213 -3.05 -14.24 -5.68
CA ILE A 213 -2.80 -14.28 -7.13
C ILE A 213 -2.10 -15.58 -7.51
N LEU A 214 -1.02 -15.90 -6.78
CA LEU A 214 -0.25 -17.12 -7.05
C LEU A 214 -1.10 -18.37 -6.82
N ALA A 215 -1.90 -18.40 -5.76
CA ALA A 215 -2.84 -19.48 -5.47
C ALA A 215 -3.86 -19.64 -6.59
N ALA A 216 -4.42 -18.55 -7.12
CA ALA A 216 -5.35 -18.58 -8.24
C ALA A 216 -4.69 -19.12 -9.52
N LEU A 217 -3.48 -18.63 -9.86
CA LEU A 217 -2.72 -19.10 -11.03
C LEU A 217 -2.37 -20.59 -10.91
N LEU A 218 -1.90 -21.02 -9.75
CA LEU A 218 -1.61 -22.44 -9.50
C LEU A 218 -2.89 -23.27 -9.58
N SER A 219 -4.02 -22.78 -9.04
CA SER A 219 -5.30 -23.48 -9.10
C SER A 219 -5.75 -23.75 -10.54
N LEU A 220 -5.53 -22.80 -11.47
CA LEU A 220 -5.84 -22.96 -12.90
C LEU A 220 -5.02 -24.09 -13.55
N VAL A 221 -3.73 -24.22 -13.20
CA VAL A 221 -2.89 -25.33 -13.65
C VAL A 221 -3.38 -26.66 -13.06
N PHE A 222 -3.80 -26.64 -11.80
CA PHE A 222 -4.33 -27.82 -11.12
C PHE A 222 -5.77 -28.18 -11.53
N LEU A 223 -6.51 -27.34 -12.27
CA LEU A 223 -7.83 -27.71 -12.81
C LEU A 223 -7.78 -28.94 -13.72
N PHE A 224 -6.62 -29.21 -14.31
CA PHE A 224 -6.36 -30.37 -15.16
C PHE A 224 -5.76 -31.56 -14.38
N ILE A 225 -5.71 -31.46 -13.05
CA ILE A 225 -5.10 -32.40 -12.11
C ILE A 225 -6.09 -32.63 -10.94
N ASP A 226 -5.90 -33.68 -10.14
CA ASP A 226 -6.71 -33.95 -8.94
C ASP A 226 -6.63 -32.81 -7.88
N LEU A 227 -7.68 -31.98 -7.81
CA LEU A 227 -7.79 -30.83 -6.90
C LEU A 227 -7.90 -31.21 -5.41
N SER A 228 -8.11 -32.47 -5.05
CA SER A 228 -8.25 -32.88 -3.64
C SER A 228 -7.02 -32.52 -2.79
N LYS A 229 -5.87 -32.35 -3.44
CA LYS A 229 -4.57 -32.05 -2.82
C LYS A 229 -4.25 -30.56 -2.76
N LEU A 230 -4.99 -29.73 -3.49
CA LEU A 230 -4.76 -28.29 -3.58
C LEU A 230 -4.88 -27.57 -2.22
N PRO A 231 -5.87 -27.86 -1.35
CA PRO A 231 -5.99 -27.19 -0.05
C PRO A 231 -4.75 -27.36 0.83
N PHE A 232 -4.11 -28.53 0.78
CA PHE A 232 -2.89 -28.81 1.53
C PHE A 232 -1.71 -27.95 1.04
N ILE A 233 -1.51 -27.87 -0.29
CA ILE A 233 -0.43 -27.08 -0.89
C ILE A 233 -0.63 -25.59 -0.60
N LEU A 234 -1.87 -25.10 -0.74
CA LEU A 234 -2.20 -23.71 -0.41
C LEU A 234 -1.98 -23.41 1.08
N ALA A 235 -2.37 -24.31 1.98
CA ALA A 235 -2.15 -24.12 3.41
C ALA A 235 -0.64 -24.01 3.74
N LEU A 236 0.21 -24.84 3.12
CA LEU A 236 1.65 -24.75 3.27
C LEU A 236 2.22 -23.43 2.73
N LEU A 237 1.80 -23.01 1.53
CA LEU A 237 2.21 -21.73 0.94
C LEU A 237 1.87 -20.56 1.89
N TYR A 238 0.65 -20.52 2.40
CA TYR A 238 0.21 -19.49 3.38
C TYR A 238 1.00 -19.57 4.69
N LEU A 239 1.28 -20.76 5.20
CA LEU A 239 2.08 -20.94 6.40
C LEU A 239 3.50 -20.39 6.22
N PHE A 240 4.19 -20.78 5.14
CA PHE A 240 5.56 -20.36 4.88
C PHE A 240 5.68 -18.86 4.61
N ILE A 241 4.73 -18.23 3.93
CA ILE A 241 4.76 -16.78 3.74
C ILE A 241 4.49 -16.02 5.05
N LEU A 242 3.61 -16.54 5.92
CA LEU A 242 3.36 -15.95 7.23
C LEU A 242 4.60 -16.01 8.11
N ILE A 243 5.28 -17.17 8.13
CA ILE A 243 6.56 -17.33 8.83
C ILE A 243 7.59 -16.34 8.26
N HIS A 244 7.71 -16.24 6.92
CA HIS A 244 8.61 -15.30 6.27
C HIS A 244 8.33 -13.86 6.72
N ALA A 245 7.07 -13.43 6.73
CA ALA A 245 6.68 -12.08 7.08
C ALA A 245 7.03 -11.70 8.52
N ILE A 246 6.97 -12.67 9.44
CA ILE A 246 7.36 -12.51 10.85
C ILE A 246 8.89 -12.41 10.98
N ILE A 247 9.64 -13.31 10.34
CA ILE A 247 11.10 -13.36 10.46
C ILE A 247 11.82 -12.34 9.58
N TYR A 248 11.14 -11.73 8.60
CA TYR A 248 11.73 -10.82 7.62
C TYR A 248 12.66 -9.74 8.21
N PRO A 249 12.32 -9.04 9.32
CA PRO A 249 13.22 -8.06 9.94
C PRO A 249 14.48 -8.69 10.56
N TYR A 250 14.32 -9.91 11.05
CA TYR A 250 15.33 -10.66 11.80
C TYR A 250 16.04 -11.70 10.94
N ARG A 251 15.85 -11.66 9.63
CA ARG A 251 16.44 -12.63 8.71
C ARG A 251 17.96 -12.71 8.93
N PRO A 252 18.51 -13.94 9.02
CA PRO A 252 19.93 -14.15 9.24
C PRO A 252 20.74 -13.66 8.04
N VAL A 253 20.22 -13.84 6.83
CA VAL A 253 20.85 -13.36 5.59
C VAL A 253 20.24 -12.03 5.18
N LYS A 254 21.04 -10.96 5.16
CA LYS A 254 20.55 -9.61 4.81
C LYS A 254 20.27 -9.43 3.33
N ASP A 255 21.05 -10.10 2.48
CA ASP A 255 20.79 -10.17 1.03
C ASP A 255 19.51 -10.95 0.77
N ILE A 256 18.53 -10.26 0.18
CA ILE A 256 17.19 -10.80 0.02
C ILE A 256 17.11 -11.91 -1.04
N ARG A 257 17.98 -11.88 -2.06
CA ARG A 257 18.02 -12.89 -3.12
C ARG A 257 18.55 -14.21 -2.57
N ILE A 258 19.65 -14.14 -1.83
CA ILE A 258 20.21 -15.33 -1.18
C ILE A 258 19.22 -15.88 -0.16
N TRP A 259 18.59 -15.00 0.63
CA TRP A 259 17.55 -15.41 1.57
C TRP A 259 16.36 -16.08 0.88
N SER A 260 15.87 -15.54 -0.24
CA SER A 260 14.71 -16.10 -0.95
C SER A 260 15.00 -17.51 -1.47
N TYR A 261 16.19 -17.76 -2.03
CA TYR A 261 16.60 -19.10 -2.47
C TYR A 261 16.70 -20.10 -1.31
N LEU A 262 17.42 -19.74 -0.24
CA LEU A 262 17.61 -20.64 0.91
C LEU A 262 16.27 -20.98 1.58
N TYR A 263 15.42 -19.98 1.75
CA TYR A 263 14.11 -20.16 2.37
C TYR A 263 13.17 -20.99 1.48
N ALA A 264 13.15 -20.73 0.17
CA ALA A 264 12.36 -21.49 -0.80
C ALA A 264 12.78 -22.96 -0.88
N LEU A 265 14.08 -23.26 -0.90
CA LEU A 265 14.60 -24.63 -0.90
C LEU A 265 14.22 -25.37 0.40
N SER A 266 14.32 -24.69 1.53
CA SER A 266 13.92 -25.24 2.84
C SER A 266 12.42 -25.54 2.87
N ALA A 267 11.58 -24.60 2.39
CA ALA A 267 10.14 -24.79 2.31
C ALA A 267 9.76 -25.94 1.36
N ALA A 268 10.45 -26.08 0.22
CA ALA A 268 10.25 -27.18 -0.72
C ALA A 268 10.57 -28.54 -0.09
N ALA A 269 11.72 -28.66 0.60
CA ALA A 269 12.12 -29.89 1.26
C ALA A 269 11.12 -30.31 2.35
N VAL A 270 10.66 -29.36 3.17
CA VAL A 270 9.66 -29.61 4.21
C VAL A 270 8.31 -30.00 3.60
N ALA A 271 7.83 -29.29 2.58
CA ALA A 271 6.56 -29.60 1.90
C ALA A 271 6.58 -31.00 1.27
N GLY A 272 7.65 -31.34 0.52
CA GLY A 272 7.80 -32.65 -0.09
C GLY A 272 7.90 -33.78 0.93
N GLY A 273 8.68 -33.58 2.00
CA GLY A 273 8.82 -34.55 3.09
C GLY A 273 7.50 -34.81 3.82
N LEU A 274 6.77 -33.74 4.17
CA LEU A 274 5.45 -33.86 4.81
C LEU A 274 4.45 -34.58 3.89
N SER A 275 4.35 -34.18 2.62
CA SER A 275 3.51 -34.86 1.64
C SER A 275 3.81 -36.35 1.57
N LEU A 276 5.09 -36.72 1.45
CA LEU A 276 5.52 -38.12 1.37
C LEU A 276 5.18 -38.91 2.65
N SER A 277 5.31 -38.30 3.82
CA SER A 277 5.05 -38.97 5.10
C SER A 277 3.58 -39.31 5.35
N THR A 278 2.64 -38.56 4.76
CA THR A 278 1.20 -38.72 5.04
C THR A 278 0.56 -39.91 4.34
N ARG A 279 1.26 -40.57 3.40
CA ARG A 279 0.73 -41.63 2.49
C ARG A 279 -0.49 -41.23 1.66
N PHE A 280 -1.02 -40.01 1.83
CA PHE A 280 -2.10 -39.40 1.04
C PHE A 280 -1.60 -38.93 -0.33
N PHE A 281 -0.30 -38.62 -0.44
CA PHE A 281 0.35 -38.19 -1.67
C PHE A 281 1.20 -39.34 -2.24
N THR A 282 1.15 -39.53 -3.56
CA THR A 282 2.11 -40.39 -4.26
C THR A 282 3.46 -39.69 -4.37
N LEU A 283 4.51 -40.40 -4.80
CA LEU A 283 5.83 -39.81 -5.01
C LEU A 283 5.80 -38.63 -6.02
N PRO A 284 5.18 -38.75 -7.22
CA PRO A 284 5.03 -37.60 -8.12
C PRO A 284 4.32 -36.40 -7.48
N TRP A 285 3.30 -36.66 -6.67
CA TRP A 285 2.56 -35.62 -5.95
C TRP A 285 3.37 -34.94 -4.86
N SER A 286 4.24 -35.69 -4.19
CA SER A 286 5.15 -35.15 -3.18
C SER A 286 6.24 -34.28 -3.83
N ILE A 287 6.77 -34.69 -4.98
CA ILE A 287 7.68 -33.87 -5.80
C ILE A 287 6.97 -32.61 -6.28
N GLY A 288 5.74 -32.73 -6.81
CA GLY A 288 4.93 -31.59 -7.22
C GLY A 288 4.69 -30.59 -6.09
N SER A 289 4.32 -31.07 -4.90
CA SER A 289 4.15 -30.22 -3.72
C SER A 289 5.43 -29.45 -3.35
N ALA A 290 6.59 -30.12 -3.38
CA ALA A 290 7.88 -29.50 -3.12
C ALA A 290 8.19 -28.38 -4.12
N LEU A 291 8.05 -28.67 -5.42
CA LEU A 291 8.33 -27.70 -6.49
C LEU A 291 7.38 -26.50 -6.44
N THR A 292 6.08 -26.75 -6.32
CA THR A 292 5.07 -25.70 -6.22
C THR A 292 5.29 -24.82 -5.00
N THR A 293 5.59 -25.41 -3.84
CA THR A 293 5.87 -24.65 -2.62
C THR A 293 7.16 -23.83 -2.77
N GLY A 294 8.23 -24.45 -3.27
CA GLY A 294 9.52 -23.76 -3.46
C GLY A 294 9.43 -22.58 -4.42
N ILE A 295 8.95 -22.81 -5.65
CA ILE A 295 8.80 -21.76 -6.67
C ILE A 295 7.82 -20.69 -6.18
N GLY A 296 6.72 -21.11 -5.56
CA GLY A 296 5.73 -20.19 -5.03
C GLY A 296 6.28 -19.29 -3.94
N ILE A 297 7.04 -19.84 -2.99
CA ILE A 297 7.68 -19.05 -1.94
C ILE A 297 8.77 -18.13 -2.49
N LEU A 298 9.57 -18.60 -3.45
CA LEU A 298 10.54 -17.76 -4.13
C LEU A 298 9.87 -16.53 -4.76
N TYR A 299 8.81 -16.75 -5.53
CA TYR A 299 8.01 -15.68 -6.15
C TYR A 299 7.41 -14.74 -5.09
N LEU A 300 6.75 -15.29 -4.07
CA LEU A 300 6.06 -14.49 -3.05
C LEU A 300 7.01 -13.65 -2.20
N ILE A 301 8.23 -14.11 -1.93
CA ILE A 301 9.23 -13.31 -1.21
C ILE A 301 9.62 -12.08 -2.04
N HIS A 302 9.83 -12.25 -3.34
CA HIS A 302 10.16 -11.14 -4.24
C HIS A 302 8.97 -10.18 -4.42
N GLU A 303 7.74 -10.68 -4.50
CA GLU A 303 6.55 -9.82 -4.49
C GLU A 303 6.40 -9.06 -3.16
N PHE A 304 6.65 -9.73 -2.02
CA PHE A 304 6.57 -9.13 -0.70
C PHE A 304 7.53 -7.92 -0.55
N GLU A 305 8.66 -7.93 -1.26
CA GLU A 305 9.55 -6.78 -1.35
C GLU A 305 8.86 -5.55 -1.96
N GLY A 306 8.19 -5.71 -3.11
CA GLY A 306 7.48 -4.64 -3.79
C GLY A 306 6.32 -4.06 -2.99
N TRP A 307 5.78 -4.86 -2.06
CA TRP A 307 4.66 -4.46 -1.24
C TRP A 307 5.15 -3.74 0.05
N SER A 308 6.40 -3.98 0.47
CA SER A 308 6.93 -3.42 1.71
C SER A 308 7.44 -1.98 1.52
N PRO A 309 6.90 -1.00 2.27
CA PRO A 309 7.36 0.39 2.19
C PRO A 309 8.77 0.61 2.77
N MET A 310 9.40 -0.45 3.29
CA MET A 310 10.72 -0.41 3.92
C MET A 310 11.83 -0.95 3.01
N VAL A 311 11.48 -1.55 1.87
CA VAL A 311 12.47 -2.07 0.94
C VAL A 311 13.02 -0.93 0.10
N LYS A 312 14.34 -0.85 0.05
CA LYS A 312 15.04 0.05 -0.86
C LYS A 312 14.85 -0.48 -2.27
N TYR A 313 14.21 0.31 -3.14
CA TYR A 313 14.15 -0.01 -4.57
C TYR A 313 15.53 0.18 -5.17
N ASN A 314 16.38 -0.84 -5.06
CA ASN A 314 17.79 -0.70 -5.36
C ASN A 314 18.05 -0.89 -6.87
N LEU A 315 17.99 0.22 -7.62
CA LEU A 315 18.46 0.25 -9.02
C LEU A 315 19.92 -0.23 -9.15
N GLN A 316 20.77 -0.16 -8.10
CA GLN A 316 22.17 -0.68 -8.13
C GLN A 316 22.21 -2.19 -8.27
N SER A 317 21.18 -2.86 -7.79
CA SER A 317 21.07 -4.31 -7.90
C SER A 317 20.75 -4.76 -9.34
N ILE A 318 20.27 -3.84 -10.19
CA ILE A 318 19.95 -4.02 -11.61
C ILE A 318 21.10 -3.48 -12.49
N TYR A 319 21.65 -2.31 -12.14
CA TYR A 319 22.73 -1.65 -12.89
C TYR A 319 24.05 -1.67 -12.10
N LYS A 320 24.73 -2.82 -12.06
CA LYS A 320 26.00 -3.01 -11.34
C LYS A 320 27.14 -2.09 -11.81
N ALA A 321 27.09 -1.63 -13.07
CA ALA A 321 28.07 -0.72 -13.66
C ALA A 321 27.74 0.77 -13.39
N ALA A 322 26.53 1.08 -12.94
CA ALA A 322 26.17 2.43 -12.53
C ALA A 322 26.59 2.62 -11.07
N GLN A 323 27.64 3.41 -10.80
CA GLN A 323 27.75 4.08 -9.51
C GLN A 323 26.44 4.85 -9.33
N LEU A 324 25.49 4.36 -8.53
CA LEU A 324 24.26 5.11 -8.27
C LEU A 324 24.47 5.98 -7.04
N PRO A 325 24.53 7.32 -7.20
CA PRO A 325 24.89 8.24 -6.14
C PRO A 325 24.01 8.22 -4.89
N GLU A 326 24.61 8.67 -3.79
CA GLU A 326 23.92 9.05 -2.55
C GLU A 326 22.91 10.18 -2.80
N ILE A 327 21.81 10.14 -2.07
CA ILE A 327 20.87 11.26 -2.05
C ILE A 327 21.55 12.48 -1.42
N THR A 328 21.59 13.60 -2.14
CA THR A 328 22.27 14.82 -1.70
C THR A 328 21.39 16.05 -1.85
N VAL A 329 21.74 17.12 -1.14
CA VAL A 329 21.02 18.40 -1.18
C VAL A 329 21.97 19.51 -1.60
N ASN A 330 21.65 20.17 -2.70
CA ASN A 330 22.29 21.43 -3.08
C ASN A 330 21.84 22.54 -2.14
N ARG A 331 22.67 22.89 -1.16
CA ARG A 331 22.38 23.96 -0.19
C ARG A 331 22.25 25.34 -0.83
N ALA A 332 22.85 25.60 -2.00
CA ALA A 332 22.70 26.90 -2.66
C ALA A 332 21.26 27.11 -3.16
N LEU A 333 20.63 26.06 -3.70
CA LEU A 333 19.24 26.11 -4.18
C LEU A 333 18.22 25.95 -3.06
N CYS A 334 18.58 25.28 -1.95
CA CYS A 334 17.64 24.97 -0.88
C CYS A 334 17.08 26.22 -0.19
N THR A 335 15.75 26.37 -0.21
CA THR A 335 15.01 27.46 0.45
C THR A 335 14.60 27.17 1.89
N GLY A 336 14.89 25.98 2.41
CA GLY A 336 14.50 25.61 3.77
C GLY A 336 13.01 25.27 3.95
N CYS A 337 12.25 25.04 2.87
CA CYS A 337 10.79 24.80 2.91
C CYS A 337 10.34 23.52 3.67
N ARG A 338 11.26 22.65 4.06
CA ARG A 338 11.03 21.42 4.87
C ARG A 338 10.14 20.35 4.23
N LEU A 339 9.72 20.47 2.96
CA LEU A 339 8.91 19.43 2.29
C LEU A 339 9.59 18.05 2.32
N CYS A 340 10.92 17.99 2.14
CA CYS A 340 11.68 16.75 2.21
C CYS A 340 11.56 16.02 3.55
N THR A 341 11.55 16.75 4.68
CA THR A 341 11.37 16.15 6.00
C THR A 341 9.93 15.71 6.22
N GLN A 342 8.96 16.37 5.57
CA GLN A 342 7.55 15.99 5.65
C GLN A 342 7.24 14.70 4.90
N VAL A 343 7.83 14.52 3.71
CA VAL A 343 7.50 13.40 2.82
C VAL A 343 8.39 12.17 3.04
N CYS A 344 9.56 12.31 3.67
CA CYS A 344 10.50 11.19 3.82
C CYS A 344 10.01 10.19 4.88
N PRO A 345 9.61 8.95 4.50
CA PRO A 345 9.13 7.95 5.46
C PRO A 345 10.25 7.35 6.34
N LYS A 346 11.50 7.66 6.01
CA LYS A 346 12.70 7.16 6.68
C LYS A 346 13.41 8.21 7.52
N GLY A 347 12.91 9.46 7.52
CA GLY A 347 13.54 10.54 8.28
C GLY A 347 14.98 10.81 7.87
N VAL A 348 15.29 10.71 6.57
CA VAL A 348 16.65 10.89 6.02
C VAL A 348 17.16 12.33 6.19
N PHE A 349 16.25 13.30 6.15
CA PHE A 349 16.58 14.72 6.10
C PHE A 349 16.44 15.40 7.46
N THR A 350 17.36 16.32 7.75
CA THR A 350 17.32 17.25 8.89
C THR A 350 17.44 18.69 8.39
N ILE A 351 17.08 19.66 9.24
CA ILE A 351 17.24 21.08 8.93
C ILE A 351 18.39 21.64 9.79
N THR A 352 19.42 22.16 9.13
CA THR A 352 20.62 22.79 9.73
C THR A 352 20.79 24.18 9.10
N ASP A 353 20.91 25.22 9.94
CA ASP A 353 21.02 26.63 9.50
C ASP A 353 19.91 27.04 8.53
N GLY A 354 18.68 26.59 8.80
CA GLY A 354 17.52 26.85 7.95
C GLY A 354 17.50 26.09 6.61
N LYS A 355 18.50 25.27 6.29
CA LYS A 355 18.58 24.49 5.04
C LYS A 355 18.49 22.99 5.30
N SER A 356 18.07 22.23 4.30
CA SER A 356 17.98 20.77 4.40
C SER A 356 19.33 20.10 4.18
N GLU A 357 19.58 19.03 4.94
CA GLU A 357 20.73 18.14 4.81
C GLU A 357 20.26 16.68 4.87
N ALA A 358 20.84 15.82 4.03
CA ALA A 358 20.60 14.38 4.09
C ALA A 358 21.49 13.74 5.18
N ALA A 359 21.05 13.78 6.44
CA ALA A 359 21.79 13.25 7.58
C ALA A 359 21.92 11.71 7.60
N LYS A 360 20.99 10.99 6.98
CA LYS A 360 20.96 9.51 6.96
C LYS A 360 20.78 8.95 5.56
N PRO A 361 21.66 9.27 4.60
CA PRO A 361 21.45 8.94 3.18
C PRO A 361 21.38 7.42 2.93
N LYS A 362 22.05 6.62 3.77
CA LYS A 362 22.03 5.15 3.73
C LYS A 362 20.66 4.55 4.06
N GLU A 363 19.80 5.26 4.80
CA GLU A 363 18.44 4.80 5.13
C GLU A 363 17.43 5.07 4.01
N CYS A 364 17.84 5.76 2.93
CA CYS A 364 16.97 6.07 1.80
C CYS A 364 16.45 4.81 1.11
N ILE A 365 15.12 4.72 0.98
CA ILE A 365 14.41 3.64 0.28
C ILE A 365 14.16 3.94 -1.21
N THR A 366 14.74 5.02 -1.74
CA THR A 366 14.68 5.39 -3.17
C THR A 366 13.27 5.54 -3.75
N CYS A 367 12.31 6.03 -2.94
CA CYS A 367 10.93 6.26 -3.38
C CYS A 367 10.73 7.56 -4.20
N SER A 368 11.78 8.37 -4.38
CA SER A 368 11.80 9.66 -5.09
C SER A 368 10.78 10.73 -4.63
N ALA A 369 10.06 10.53 -3.52
CA ALA A 369 9.06 11.48 -3.03
C ALA A 369 9.67 12.86 -2.72
N CYS A 370 10.81 12.91 -2.03
CA CYS A 370 11.47 14.19 -1.72
C CYS A 370 11.96 14.91 -2.98
N TYR A 371 12.54 14.19 -3.94
CA TYR A 371 13.02 14.72 -5.20
C TYR A 371 11.89 15.36 -6.02
N LYS A 372 10.81 14.60 -6.26
CA LYS A 372 9.64 15.05 -7.02
C LYS A 372 8.91 16.23 -6.38
N ARG A 373 9.10 16.47 -5.07
CA ARG A 373 8.45 17.55 -4.31
C ARG A 373 9.37 18.70 -3.95
N CYS A 374 10.61 18.73 -4.43
CA CYS A 374 11.47 19.88 -4.21
C CYS A 374 11.12 21.00 -5.21
N PRO A 375 10.50 22.12 -4.78
CA PRO A 375 10.04 23.17 -5.71
C PRO A 375 11.18 23.86 -6.45
N VAL A 376 12.36 23.87 -5.83
CA VAL A 376 13.60 24.49 -6.35
C VAL A 376 14.60 23.47 -6.87
N LYS A 377 14.18 22.20 -7.01
CA LYS A 377 15.02 21.09 -7.50
C LYS A 377 16.39 21.00 -6.80
N ALA A 378 16.44 21.34 -5.52
CA ALA A 378 17.65 21.31 -4.69
C ALA A 378 18.06 19.89 -4.26
N ILE A 379 17.15 18.92 -4.36
CA ILE A 379 17.45 17.52 -4.01
C ILE A 379 17.90 16.83 -5.28
N VAL A 380 19.05 16.17 -5.22
CA VAL A 380 19.56 15.37 -6.31
C VAL A 380 19.31 13.90 -5.96
N HIS A 381 18.56 13.23 -6.82
CA HIS A 381 18.29 11.80 -6.74
C HIS A 381 18.83 11.13 -8.01
N SER A 382 19.68 10.14 -7.84
CA SER A 382 20.49 9.60 -8.93
C SER A 382 19.72 8.77 -9.97
N SER A 383 18.50 8.35 -9.66
CA SER A 383 17.63 7.64 -10.62
C SER A 383 17.10 8.55 -11.73
N ASP A 384 17.22 9.88 -11.57
CA ASP A 384 16.47 10.86 -12.35
C ASP A 384 17.38 11.86 -13.09
N SER A 385 18.72 11.68 -13.03
CA SER A 385 19.61 12.31 -13.99
C SER A 385 19.37 11.64 -15.34
N PRO A 386 19.13 12.36 -16.45
CA PRO A 386 19.11 11.74 -17.76
C PRO A 386 20.40 10.94 -17.90
N LEU A 387 20.26 9.66 -18.28
CA LEU A 387 21.39 8.83 -18.68
C LEU A 387 22.20 9.67 -19.67
N LYS A 388 23.40 10.08 -19.26
CA LYS A 388 24.34 10.76 -20.14
C LYS A 388 24.94 9.77 -21.09
#